data_AF-A0A1M7BNZ1-F1
#
_entry.id   AF-A0A1M7BNZ1-F1
#
_cell.length_a   1.000
_cell.length_b   1.000
_cell.length_c   1.000
_cell.angle_alpha   90.00
_cell.angle_beta   90.00
_cell.angle_gamma   90.00
#
_symmetry.space_group_name_H-M   'P 1'
#
loop_
_entity.id
_entity.type
_entity.pdbx_description
1 polymer ?
#
loop_
_entity_poly.entity_id
_entity_poly.type
_entity_poly.pdbx_seq_one_letter_code
_entity_poly.pdbx_strand_id
1 'polypeptide(L)'
;MKSEALLEMMVDACDNKRAEDIMTFDVKDTSSVTDFYVICQGNSDRQVQAIADEIKEQAKEQDIEALVEGYREAKWILCDLNDVIIHVFHRPEREYYNLERLFKNGEHVDTRI
;
A
#
# COMPACT_ATOMS: atom_id res chain seq x y z
N MET A 1 7.08 -16.50 -1.52
CA MET A 1 5.67 -16.41 -1.11
C MET A 1 4.83 -16.16 -2.37
N LYS A 2 3.53 -16.49 -2.40
CA LYS A 2 2.66 -16.07 -3.52
C LYS A 2 2.28 -14.60 -3.35
N SER A 3 2.11 -13.85 -4.44
CA SER A 3 1.81 -12.41 -4.37
C SER A 3 0.48 -12.13 -3.66
N GLU A 4 -0.52 -13.02 -3.75
CA GLU A 4 -1.77 -12.89 -2.98
C GLU A 4 -1.56 -12.98 -1.46
N ALA A 5 -0.71 -13.89 -1.00
CA ALA A 5 -0.40 -14.02 0.43
C ALA A 5 0.41 -12.82 0.95
N LEU A 6 1.27 -12.25 0.10
CA LEU A 6 1.95 -11.00 0.43
C LEU A 6 0.94 -9.84 0.53
N LEU A 7 -0.01 -9.74 -0.41
CA LEU A 7 -1.06 -8.74 -0.40
C LEU A 7 -1.87 -8.78 0.91
N GLU A 8 -2.37 -9.96 1.30
CA GLU A 8 -3.13 -10.14 2.54
C GLU A 8 -2.35 -9.64 3.76
N MET A 9 -1.10 -10.08 3.90
CA MET A 9 -0.23 -9.67 5.01
C MET A 9 0.02 -8.16 5.05
N MET A 10 0.20 -7.54 3.88
CA MET A 10 0.45 -6.10 3.78
C MET A 10 -0.82 -5.27 4.04
N VAL A 11 -2.00 -5.78 3.66
CA VAL A 11 -3.30 -5.18 4.03
C VAL A 11 -3.47 -5.23 5.55
N ASP A 12 -3.18 -6.38 6.17
CA ASP A 12 -3.23 -6.53 7.63
C ASP A 12 -2.24 -5.58 8.33
N ALA A 13 -1.03 -5.41 7.79
CA ALA A 13 -0.04 -4.44 8.27
C ALA A 13 -0.61 -3.00 8.27
N CYS A 14 -1.30 -2.61 7.19
CA CYS A 14 -1.96 -1.31 7.11
C CYS A 14 -3.09 -1.18 8.14
N ASP A 15 -3.95 -2.20 8.27
CA ASP A 15 -5.08 -2.19 9.20
C ASP A 15 -4.64 -2.19 10.67
N ASN A 16 -3.55 -2.88 11.01
CA ASN A 16 -2.95 -2.88 12.34
C ASN A 16 -2.52 -1.49 12.82
N LYS A 17 -2.21 -0.58 11.88
CA LYS A 17 -1.93 0.85 12.15
C LYS A 17 -3.14 1.76 11.90
N ARG A 18 -4.32 1.15 11.77
CA ARG A 18 -5.60 1.81 11.56
C ARG A 18 -5.60 2.70 10.31
N ALA A 19 -4.94 2.25 9.24
CA ALA A 19 -5.05 2.90 7.96
C ALA A 19 -6.52 2.91 7.52
N GLU A 20 -6.97 4.02 6.95
CA GLU A 20 -8.33 4.18 6.48
C GLU A 20 -8.41 3.93 4.97
N ASP A 21 -9.59 3.48 4.53
CA ASP A 21 -9.97 3.38 3.12
C ASP A 21 -8.93 2.60 2.28
N ILE A 22 -8.51 1.45 2.81
CA ILE A 22 -7.58 0.55 2.14
C ILE A 22 -8.27 -0.04 0.91
N MET A 23 -7.74 0.27 -0.27
CA MET A 23 -8.20 -0.24 -1.56
C MET A 23 -7.09 -1.07 -2.18
N THR A 24 -7.45 -2.22 -2.75
CA THR A 24 -6.51 -3.12 -3.44
C THR A 24 -6.92 -3.31 -4.89
N PHE A 25 -5.95 -3.26 -5.80
CA PHE A 25 -6.14 -3.35 -7.23
C PHE A 25 -5.29 -4.49 -7.79
N ASP A 26 -5.92 -5.47 -8.44
CA ASP A 26 -5.21 -6.46 -9.25
C ASP A 26 -4.85 -5.81 -10.60
N VAL A 27 -3.55 -5.76 -10.88
CA VAL A 27 -3.01 -5.15 -12.09
C VAL A 27 -2.15 -6.12 -12.91
N LYS A 28 -2.14 -7.43 -12.61
CA LYS A 28 -1.32 -8.44 -13.30
C LYS A 28 -1.48 -8.42 -14.82
N ASP A 29 -2.69 -8.16 -15.31
CA ASP A 29 -3.00 -8.13 -16.74
C ASP A 29 -2.69 -6.77 -17.41
N THR A 30 -2.43 -5.73 -16.62
CA THR A 30 -2.30 -4.34 -17.11
C THR A 30 -0.97 -3.68 -16.76
N SER A 31 -0.18 -4.28 -15.86
CA SER A 31 1.09 -3.78 -15.37
C SER A 31 2.16 -4.86 -15.46
N SER A 32 3.35 -4.49 -15.93
CA SER A 32 4.54 -5.35 -15.88
C SER A 32 5.44 -5.03 -14.68
N VAL A 33 5.00 -4.15 -13.78
CA VAL A 33 5.81 -3.64 -12.66
C VAL A 33 5.54 -4.41 -11.38
N THR A 34 4.28 -4.68 -11.09
CA THR A 34 3.81 -5.30 -9.85
C THR A 34 2.51 -6.04 -10.11
N ASP A 35 2.16 -6.99 -9.24
CA ASP A 35 0.90 -7.74 -9.34
C ASP A 35 -0.26 -6.95 -8.72
N PHE A 36 0.00 -6.25 -7.60
CA PHE A 36 -1.02 -5.54 -6.85
C PHE A 36 -0.60 -4.11 -6.47
N TYR A 37 -1.54 -3.18 -6.58
CA TYR A 37 -1.45 -1.89 -5.90
C TYR A 37 -2.35 -1.86 -4.67
N VAL A 38 -1.85 -1.27 -3.59
CA VAL A 38 -2.62 -0.94 -2.39
C VAL A 38 -2.61 0.56 -2.22
N ILE A 39 -3.76 1.18 -1.95
CA ILE A 39 -3.86 2.60 -1.62
C ILE A 39 -4.60 2.71 -0.29
N CYS A 40 -3.98 3.38 0.68
CA CYS A 40 -4.59 3.64 1.98
C CYS A 40 -4.24 5.05 2.46
N GLN A 41 -4.90 5.51 3.53
CA GLN A 41 -4.62 6.82 4.10
C GLN A 41 -4.44 6.83 5.63
N GLY A 42 -3.70 7.80 6.12
CA GLY A 42 -3.63 8.20 7.53
C GLY A 42 -4.09 9.65 7.73
N ASN A 43 -4.46 9.99 8.97
CA ASN A 43 -4.97 11.31 9.36
C ASN A 43 -3.91 12.24 9.96
N SER A 44 -2.65 11.79 10.05
CA SER A 44 -1.52 12.61 10.49
C SER A 44 -0.21 12.07 9.94
N ASP A 45 0.80 12.93 9.81
CA ASP A 45 2.15 12.56 9.36
C ASP A 45 2.72 11.38 10.17
N ARG A 46 2.51 11.39 11.49
CA ARG A 46 2.92 10.30 12.39
C ARG A 46 2.22 8.98 12.07
N GLN A 47 0.94 9.00 11.75
CA GLN A 47 0.21 7.78 11.39
C GLN A 47 0.65 7.26 10.04
N VAL A 48 0.85 8.14 9.06
CA VAL A 48 1.34 7.78 7.72
C VAL A 48 2.71 7.10 7.81
N GLN A 49 3.63 7.66 8.60
CA GLN A 49 4.92 7.04 8.89
C GLN A 49 4.77 5.70 9.62
N ALA A 50 3.90 5.62 10.63
CA ALA A 50 3.68 4.38 11.39
C ALA A 50 3.15 3.23 10.51
N ILE A 51 2.26 3.53 9.55
CA ILE A 51 1.78 2.55 8.57
C ILE A 51 2.96 2.06 7.71
N ALA A 52 3.78 2.97 7.17
CA ALA A 52 4.95 2.62 6.37
C ALA A 52 6.00 1.82 7.16
N ASP A 53 6.20 2.14 8.43
CA ASP A 53 7.12 1.41 9.32
C ASP A 53 6.64 -0.03 9.55
N GLU A 54 5.34 -0.23 9.76
CA GLU A 54 4.76 -1.57 9.93
C GLU A 54 4.88 -2.41 8.67
N ILE A 55 4.56 -1.84 7.50
CA ILE A 55 4.76 -2.50 6.20
C ILE A 55 6.20 -2.98 6.06
N LYS A 56 7.16 -2.11 6.38
CA LYS A 56 8.60 -2.42 6.29
C LYS A 56 9.01 -3.49 7.31
N GLU A 57 8.45 -3.47 8.52
CA GLU A 57 8.69 -4.47 9.56
C GLU A 57 8.17 -5.84 9.12
N GLN A 58 6.92 -5.93 8.68
CA GLN A 58 6.30 -7.16 8.18
C GLN A 58 7.03 -7.72 6.96
N ALA A 59 7.44 -6.87 6.02
CA ALA A 59 8.25 -7.27 4.87
C ALA A 59 9.58 -7.91 5.29
N LYS A 60 10.26 -7.28 6.25
CA LYS A 60 11.53 -7.77 6.77
C LYS A 60 11.39 -9.13 7.47
N GLU A 61 10.29 -9.39 8.16
CA GLU A 61 10.02 -10.70 8.76
C GLU A 61 9.87 -11.83 7.73
N GLN A 62 9.55 -11.47 6.48
CA GLN A 62 9.46 -12.40 5.34
C GLN A 62 10.71 -12.42 4.47
N ASP A 63 11.82 -11.81 4.93
CA ASP A 63 13.05 -11.62 4.16
C ASP A 63 12.83 -10.85 2.83
N ILE A 64 11.84 -9.96 2.79
CA ILE A 64 11.54 -9.09 1.64
C ILE A 64 12.14 -7.70 1.90
N GLU A 65 12.91 -7.21 0.94
CA GLU A 65 13.40 -5.83 0.96
C GLU A 65 12.29 -4.88 0.51
N ALA A 66 11.95 -3.92 1.37
CA ALA A 66 10.99 -2.86 1.06
C ALA A 66 11.73 -1.55 0.74
N LEU A 67 11.56 -1.05 -0.48
CA LEU A 67 11.99 0.29 -0.84
C LEU A 67 10.93 1.30 -0.37
N VAL A 68 11.36 2.33 0.36
CA VAL A 68 10.45 3.34 0.93
C VAL A 68 10.87 4.73 0.51
N GLU A 69 9.98 5.45 -0.16
CA GLU A 69 10.19 6.81 -0.67
C GLU A 69 9.17 7.79 -0.09
N GLY A 70 9.57 9.05 0.12
CA GLY A 70 8.68 10.12 0.65
C GLY A 70 8.42 10.06 2.17
N TYR A 71 9.15 9.21 2.90
CA TYR A 71 8.94 8.99 4.34
C TYR A 71 9.07 10.26 5.20
N ARG A 72 10.00 11.16 4.85
CA ARG A 72 10.29 12.35 5.66
C ARG A 72 9.14 13.36 5.61
N GLU A 73 8.56 13.53 4.43
CA GLU A 73 7.46 14.46 4.18
C GLU A 73 6.13 13.90 4.71
N ALA A 74 5.97 12.57 4.72
CA ALA A 74 4.79 11.85 5.22
C ALA A 74 3.45 12.31 4.60
N LYS A 75 3.51 12.91 3.41
CA LYS A 75 2.35 13.33 2.63
C LYS A 75 1.89 12.25 1.66
N TRP A 76 2.85 11.57 1.09
CA TRP A 76 2.67 10.40 0.26
C TRP A 76 3.93 9.55 0.39
N ILE A 77 3.77 8.38 0.99
CA ILE A 77 4.83 7.38 1.09
C ILE A 77 4.54 6.28 0.08
N LEU A 78 5.56 5.92 -0.69
CA LEU A 78 5.57 4.74 -1.55
C LEU A 78 6.33 3.64 -0.82
N CYS A 79 5.72 2.47 -0.67
CA CYS A 79 6.37 1.24 -0.20
C CYS A 79 6.33 0.22 -1.34
N ASP A 80 7.49 -0.10 -1.91
CA ASP A 80 7.63 -1.06 -3.00
C ASP A 80 8.22 -2.38 -2.46
N LEU A 81 7.45 -3.46 -2.63
CA LEU A 81 7.77 -4.82 -2.19
C LEU A 81 7.89 -5.78 -3.40
N ASN A 82 8.17 -5.25 -4.59
CA ASN A 82 8.16 -5.91 -5.90
C ASN A 82 6.73 -6.34 -6.33
N ASP A 83 6.20 -7.42 -5.76
CA ASP A 83 4.90 -7.98 -6.18
C ASP A 83 3.70 -7.20 -5.64
N VAL A 84 3.93 -6.36 -4.62
CA VAL A 84 2.93 -5.45 -4.05
C VAL A 84 3.53 -4.07 -3.89
N ILE A 85 2.86 -3.04 -4.41
CA ILE A 85 3.22 -1.64 -4.20
C ILE A 85 2.12 -0.96 -3.39
N ILE A 86 2.50 -0.30 -2.30
CA ILE A 86 1.56 0.34 -1.37
C ILE A 86 1.80 1.85 -1.37
N HIS A 87 0.75 2.60 -1.63
CA HIS A 87 0.71 4.05 -1.50
C HIS A 87 0.02 4.43 -0.18
N VAL A 88 0.79 4.94 0.77
CA VAL A 88 0.29 5.44 2.05
C VAL A 88 0.19 6.96 1.96
N PHE A 89 -1.04 7.46 1.89
CA PHE A 89 -1.28 8.89 1.78
C PHE A 89 -1.62 9.55 3.11
N HIS A 90 -1.25 10.81 3.23
CA HIS A 90 -1.97 11.73 4.11
C HIS A 90 -3.28 12.14 3.40
N ARG A 91 -4.39 12.21 4.14
CA ARG A 91 -5.75 12.29 3.54
C ARG A 91 -5.98 13.41 2.50
N PRO A 92 -5.64 14.68 2.74
CA PRO A 92 -5.76 15.76 1.75
C PRO A 92 -5.00 15.48 0.45
N GLU A 93 -3.82 14.85 0.54
CA GLU A 93 -3.00 14.51 -0.61
C GLU A 93 -3.62 13.38 -1.43
N ARG A 94 -4.23 12.37 -0.79
CA ARG A 94 -5.01 11.35 -1.50
C ARG A 94 -6.14 11.95 -2.32
N GLU A 95 -6.90 12.87 -1.72
CA GLU A 95 -8.01 13.57 -2.39
C GLU A 95 -7.52 14.40 -3.59
N TYR A 96 -6.35 15.04 -3.45
CA TYR A 96 -5.74 15.84 -4.52
C TYR A 96 -5.24 14.98 -5.70
N TYR A 97 -4.49 13.91 -5.43
CA TYR A 97 -3.89 13.07 -6.48
C TYR A 97 -4.89 12.09 -7.11
N ASN A 98 -5.77 11.49 -6.30
CA ASN A 98 -6.86 10.61 -6.75
C ASN A 98 -6.38 9.49 -7.70
N LEU A 99 -5.28 8.82 -7.33
CA LEU A 99 -4.60 7.81 -8.14
C LEU A 99 -5.47 6.60 -8.44
N GLU A 100 -6.45 6.31 -7.58
CA GLU A 100 -7.43 5.23 -7.76
C GLU A 100 -8.08 5.28 -9.15
N ARG A 101 -8.24 6.48 -9.72
CA ARG A 101 -8.81 6.65 -11.06
C ARG A 101 -7.96 6.05 -12.17
N LEU A 102 -6.66 5.92 -11.98
CA LEU A 102 -5.76 5.26 -12.94
C LEU A 102 -6.00 3.75 -12.95
N PHE A 103 -6.38 3.20 -11.80
CA PHE A 103 -6.57 1.77 -11.58
C PHE A 103 -8.04 1.34 -11.63
N LYS A 104 -8.97 2.24 -11.98
CA LYS A 104 -10.41 1.92 -12.11
C LYS A 104 -10.75 0.85 -13.16
N ASN A 105 -9.81 0.51 -14.05
CA ASN A 105 -9.94 -0.63 -14.97
C ASN A 105 -9.30 -1.92 -14.42
N GLY A 106 -8.53 -1.84 -13.33
CA GLY A 106 -8.05 -2.99 -12.58
C GLY A 106 -9.16 -3.50 -11.67
N GLU A 107 -9.21 -4.82 -11.49
CA GLU A 107 -10.24 -5.46 -10.69
C GLU A 107 -10.03 -5.08 -9.21
N HIS A 108 -11.03 -4.45 -8.59
CA HIS A 108 -10.98 -4.18 -7.16
C HIS A 108 -11.10 -5.51 -6.42
N VAL A 109 -10.02 -5.93 -5.77
CA VAL A 109 -10.01 -7.15 -4.98
C VAL A 109 -10.60 -6.82 -3.60
N ASP A 110 -11.53 -7.62 -3.10
CA ASP A 110 -12.00 -7.51 -1.71
C ASP A 110 -11.17 -8.51 -0.88
N THR A 111 -10.24 -8.02 -0.07
CA THR A 111 -9.31 -8.85 0.71
C THR A 111 -9.90 -9.35 2.04
N ARG A 112 -11.24 -9.46 2.15
CA ARG A 112 -11.90 -10.08 3.31
C ARG A 112 -12.35 -11.49 2.98
N ILE A 113 -11.54 -12.48 3.38
CA ILE A 113 -11.96 -13.89 3.53
C ILE A 113 -12.41 -14.12 4.97
#